data_AF-A0A1M3LSQ5-F1
#
_entry.id   AF-A0A1M3LSQ5-F1
#
_cell.length_a   1.000
_cell.length_b   1.000
_cell.length_c   1.000
_cell.angle_alpha   90.00
_cell.angle_beta   90.00
_cell.angle_gamma   90.00
#
_symmetry.space_group_name_H-M   'P 1'
#
loop_
_entity.id
_entity.type
_entity.pdbx_description
1 polymer ?
#
loop_
_entity_poly.entity_id
_entity_poly.type
_entity_poly.pdbx_seq_one_letter_code
_entity_poly.pdbx_strand_id
1 'polypeptide(L)'
;METHEVWANPTTLLTLDGRVLEVFGFTDAQRFHLAFRPVLQRSKKLVTITPESGPQLSFFYDRENADRLDAFARLLEAAHPPR
;
A
#
# COMPACT_ATOMS: atom_id res chain seq x y z
N MET A 1 4.34 17.59 -0.02
CA MET A 1 4.79 16.23 0.34
C MET A 1 5.15 15.55 -0.97
N GLU A 2 6.26 14.81 -0.99
CA GLU A 2 6.66 14.04 -2.16
C GLU A 2 5.72 12.84 -2.31
N THR A 3 5.23 12.57 -3.53
CA THR A 3 4.44 11.36 -3.79
C THR A 3 5.40 10.18 -3.88
N HIS A 4 5.14 9.14 -3.08
CA HIS A 4 5.90 7.90 -3.14
C HIS A 4 5.14 6.85 -3.93
N GLU A 5 5.83 6.10 -4.77
CA GLU A 5 5.20 5.12 -5.65
C GLU A 5 5.99 3.82 -5.67
N VAL A 6 5.29 2.69 -5.75
CA VAL A 6 5.89 1.37 -5.94
C VAL A 6 5.00 0.47 -6.79
N TRP A 7 5.61 -0.15 -7.80
CA TRP A 7 4.96 -1.23 -8.55
C TRP A 7 5.02 -2.53 -7.74
N ALA A 8 3.87 -3.16 -7.52
CA ALA A 8 3.82 -4.50 -6.95
C ALA A 8 4.02 -5.57 -8.03
N ASN A 9 3.50 -5.34 -9.23
CA ASN A 9 3.62 -6.15 -10.44
C ASN A 9 3.30 -5.24 -11.65
N PRO A 10 3.47 -5.68 -12.93
CA PRO A 10 3.21 -4.86 -14.11
C PRO A 10 1.82 -4.24 -14.22
N THR A 11 0.83 -4.73 -13.49
CA THR A 11 -0.55 -4.21 -13.52
C THR A 11 -0.96 -3.51 -12.25
N THR A 12 -0.15 -3.53 -11.18
CA THR A 12 -0.54 -3.01 -9.86
C THR A 12 0.44 -1.98 -9.34
N LEU A 13 -0.01 -0.73 -9.24
CA LEU A 13 0.76 0.41 -8.71
C LEU A 13 0.19 0.86 -7.38
N LEU A 14 1.05 1.10 -6.40
CA LEU A 14 0.72 1.75 -5.14
C LEU A 14 1.27 3.17 -5.15
N THR A 15 0.46 4.14 -4.76
CA THR A 15 0.87 5.54 -4.61
C THR A 15 0.50 6.07 -3.22
N LEU A 16 1.36 6.90 -2.65
CA LEU A 16 1.16 7.55 -1.36
C LEU A 16 1.44 9.05 -1.52
N ASP A 17 0.40 9.87 -1.39
CA ASP A 17 0.47 11.33 -1.56
C ASP A 17 0.57 12.11 -0.23
N GLY A 18 0.74 11.39 0.88
CA GLY A 18 0.76 11.94 2.24
C GLY A 18 -0.61 12.08 2.91
N ARG A 19 -1.71 11.74 2.23
CA ARG A 19 -3.07 11.69 2.81
C ARG A 19 -3.80 10.39 2.50
N VAL A 20 -3.53 9.82 1.33
CA VAL A 20 -4.20 8.66 0.79
C VAL A 20 -3.15 7.70 0.24
N LEU A 21 -3.36 6.41 0.53
CA LEU A 21 -2.76 5.31 -0.19
C LEU A 21 -3.73 4.87 -1.29
N GLU A 22 -3.32 4.96 -2.55
CA GLU A 22 -4.10 4.45 -3.68
C GLU A 22 -3.46 3.18 -4.26
N VAL A 23 -4.30 2.24 -4.70
CA VAL A 23 -3.89 1.01 -5.36
C VAL A 23 -4.59 0.92 -6.71
N PHE A 24 -3.82 0.95 -7.78
CA PHE A 24 -4.32 0.88 -9.15
C PHE A 24 -4.19 -0.54 -9.72
N GLY A 25 -5.19 -1.00 -10.47
CA GLY A 25 -5.07 -2.08 -11.46
C GLY A 25 -5.25 -3.54 -10.97
N PHE A 26 -5.35 -3.79 -9.66
CA PHE A 26 -5.84 -5.09 -9.16
C PHE A 26 -7.38 -5.21 -9.26
N THR A 27 -8.07 -4.10 -9.01
CA THR A 27 -9.51 -3.83 -9.25
C THR A 27 -9.63 -2.37 -9.71
N ASP A 28 -10.83 -1.84 -9.93
CA ASP A 28 -11.02 -0.37 -9.95
C ASP A 28 -10.26 0.28 -8.78
N ALA A 29 -9.72 1.49 -9.00
CA ALA A 29 -8.77 2.13 -8.09
C ALA A 29 -9.28 2.11 -6.63
N GLN A 30 -8.54 1.45 -5.73
CA GLN A 30 -8.88 1.36 -4.31
C GLN A 30 -8.12 2.42 -3.54
N ARG A 31 -8.80 3.11 -2.61
CA ARG A 31 -8.22 4.19 -1.80
C ARG A 31 -8.32 3.89 -0.32
N PHE A 32 -7.27 4.22 0.41
CA PHE A 32 -7.19 4.12 1.87
C PHE A 32 -6.74 5.46 2.45
N HIS A 33 -7.58 6.09 3.28
CA HIS A 33 -7.19 7.30 3.99
C HIS A 33 -6.23 6.96 5.13
N LEU A 34 -5.15 7.72 5.27
CA LEU A 34 -4.18 7.53 6.36
C LEU A 34 -4.78 7.75 7.76
N ALA A 35 -5.91 8.46 7.84
CA ALA A 35 -6.69 8.59 9.08
C ALA A 35 -7.17 7.23 9.62
N PHE A 36 -7.38 6.23 8.74
CA PHE A 36 -7.72 4.86 9.11
C PHE A 36 -6.49 3.95 9.22
N ARG A 37 -5.28 4.54 9.25
CA ARG A 37 -4.00 3.87 9.51
C ARG A 37 -3.84 2.54 8.75
N PRO A 38 -3.93 2.54 7.41
CA PRO A 38 -3.71 1.33 6.63
C PRO A 38 -2.30 0.79 6.85
N VAL A 39 -2.22 -0.50 7.16
CA VAL A 39 -0.96 -1.24 7.33
C VAL A 39 -0.74 -2.13 6.12
N LEU A 40 0.44 -2.04 5.51
CA LEU A 40 0.84 -2.91 4.41
C LEU A 40 1.70 -4.05 4.95
N GLN A 41 1.27 -5.29 4.71
CA GLN A 41 1.99 -6.50 5.09
C GLN A 41 2.22 -7.40 3.88
N ARG A 42 3.41 -7.98 3.80
CA ARG A 42 3.79 -8.89 2.72
C ARG A 42 4.01 -10.30 3.24
N SER A 43 3.40 -11.26 2.57
CA SER A 43 3.65 -12.69 2.73
C SER A 43 4.54 -13.22 1.60
N LYS A 44 4.75 -14.54 1.49
CA LYS A 44 5.54 -15.12 0.38
C LYS A 44 4.96 -14.91 -1.03
N LYS A 45 3.67 -14.56 -1.13
CA LYS A 45 2.94 -14.46 -2.42
C LYS A 45 2.01 -13.25 -2.52
N LEU A 46 1.51 -12.75 -1.40
CA LEU A 46 0.51 -11.68 -1.36
C LEU A 46 1.04 -10.47 -0.61
N VAL A 47 0.63 -9.30 -1.08
CA VAL A 47 0.57 -8.06 -0.29
C VAL A 47 -0.85 -7.93 0.23
N THR A 48 -0.98 -7.52 1.48
CA THR A 48 -2.25 -7.24 2.15
C THR A 48 -2.20 -5.84 2.74
N ILE A 49 -3.26 -5.06 2.53
CA ILE A 49 -3.46 -3.74 3.13
C ILE A 49 -4.66 -3.83 4.06
N THR A 50 -4.44 -3.58 5.34
CA THR A 50 -5.46 -3.65 6.39
C THR A 50 -5.60 -2.29 7.09
N PRO A 51 -6.70 -1.55 6.88
CA PRO A 51 -7.01 -0.36 7.65
C PRO A 51 -7.64 -0.71 9.00
N GLU A 52 -7.61 0.23 9.96
CA GLU A 52 -8.36 0.13 11.22
C GLU A 52 -9.87 0.12 11.00
N SER A 53 -10.34 0.72 9.90
CA SER A 53 -11.75 0.72 9.49
C SER A 53 -11.88 0.56 7.98
N GLY A 54 -12.85 -0.27 7.55
CA GLY A 54 -13.13 -0.53 6.15
C GLY A 54 -12.61 -1.88 5.64
N PRO A 55 -12.73 -2.13 4.32
CA PRO A 55 -12.37 -3.41 3.74
C PRO A 55 -10.85 -3.59 3.66
N GLN A 56 -10.40 -4.82 3.88
CA GLN A 56 -9.04 -5.25 3.58
C GLN A 56 -8.89 -5.50 2.07
N LEU A 57 -7.70 -5.23 1.53
CA LEU A 57 -7.31 -5.59 0.16
C LEU A 57 -6.11 -6.52 0.17
N SER A 58 -6.14 -7.59 -0.65
CA SER A 58 -5.01 -8.49 -0.82
C SER A 58 -4.80 -8.80 -2.30
N PHE A 59 -3.56 -8.74 -2.78
CA PHE A 59 -3.20 -8.99 -4.18
C PHE A 59 -1.82 -9.64 -4.34
N PHE A 60 -1.59 -10.26 -5.49
CA PHE A 60 -0.30 -10.86 -5.84
C PHE A 60 0.74 -9.79 -6.21
N TYR A 61 2.00 -10.11 -6.02
CA TYR A 61 3.11 -9.23 -6.38
C TYR A 61 4.27 -10.04 -6.96
N ASP A 62 5.11 -9.39 -7.75
CA ASP A 62 6.32 -10.01 -8.29
C ASP A 62 7.42 -10.00 -7.26
N ARG A 63 8.08 -11.14 -7.08
CA ARG A 63 9.09 -11.32 -6.04
C ARG A 63 10.26 -10.34 -6.13
N GLU A 64 10.59 -9.89 -7.34
CA GLU A 64 11.62 -8.87 -7.55
C GLU A 64 11.29 -7.52 -6.91
N ASN A 65 10.01 -7.24 -6.65
CA ASN A 65 9.55 -6.01 -5.99
C ASN A 65 9.45 -6.15 -4.46
N ALA A 66 9.80 -7.31 -3.88
CA ALA A 66 9.62 -7.58 -2.45
C ALA A 66 10.27 -6.51 -1.54
N ASP A 67 11.54 -6.20 -1.78
CA ASP A 67 12.28 -5.24 -0.94
C ASP A 67 11.74 -3.81 -1.09
N ARG A 68 11.28 -3.47 -2.29
CA ARG A 68 10.64 -2.17 -2.56
C ARG A 68 9.30 -2.03 -1.84
N LEU A 69 8.50 -3.10 -1.83
CA LEU A 69 7.24 -3.16 -1.10
C LEU A 69 7.47 -3.08 0.42
N ASP A 70 8.51 -3.72 0.94
CA ASP A 70 8.87 -3.63 2.36
C ASP A 70 9.33 -2.22 2.74
N ALA A 71 10.10 -1.56 1.87
CA ALA A 71 10.47 -0.16 2.07
C ALA A 71 9.24 0.76 2.04
N PHE A 72 8.33 0.54 1.09
CA PHE A 72 7.08 1.29 0.99
C PHE A 72 6.17 1.08 2.20
N ALA A 73 6.09 -0.13 2.75
CA ALA A 73 5.36 -0.40 3.99
C ALA A 73 5.86 0.46 5.15
N ARG A 74 7.19 0.60 5.29
CA ARG A 74 7.79 1.45 6.34
C ARG A 74 7.47 2.93 6.13
N LEU A 75 7.46 3.40 4.87
CA LEU A 75 7.05 4.77 4.54
C LEU A 75 5.58 5.01 4.89
N LEU A 76 4.71 4.04 4.59
CA LEU A 76 3.28 4.11 4.92
C LEU A 76 3.05 4.23 6.43
N GLU A 77 3.69 3.38 7.22
CA GLU A 77 3.61 3.42 8.69
C GLU A 77 4.10 4.77 9.25
N ALA A 78 5.22 5.29 8.72
CA ALA A 78 5.76 6.58 9.13
C ALA A 78 4.85 7.77 8.75
N ALA A 79 3.98 7.60 7.76
CA ALA A 79 3.08 8.64 7.28
C ALA A 79 1.75 8.72 8.05
N HIS A 80 1.46 7.80 8.98
CA HIS A 80 0.24 7.87 9.78
C HIS A 80 0.19 9.13 10.65
N PRO A 81 -0.98 9.77 10.81
CA PRO A 81 -1.12 10.92 11.69
C PRO A 81 -0.81 10.57 13.16
N PRO A 82 -0.40 11.54 13.99
CA PRO A 82 -0.27 11.35 15.43
C PRO A 82 -1.62 10.95 16.05
N ARG A 83 -1.56 10.17 17.13
CA ARG A 83 -2.73 9.72 17.89
C ARG A 83 -3.37 10.84 18.71
#